data_AF-A0A1X6XBU8-F1
#
_entry.id   AF-A0A1X6XBU8-F1
#
_cell.length_a   1.000
_cell.length_b   1.000
_cell.length_c   1.000
_cell.angle_alpha   90.00
_cell.angle_beta   90.00
_cell.angle_gamma   90.00
#
_symmetry.space_group_name_H-M   'P 1'
#
loop_
_entity.id
_entity.type
_entity.pdbx_description
1 polymer ?
#
loop_
_entity_poly.entity_id
_entity_poly.type
_entity_poly.pdbx_seq_one_letter_code
_entity_poly.pdbx_strand_id
1 'polypeptide(L)'
;MTRRLSPQQRRWTVAAASAAVMLIVSGCGLVGVRVSDEAGGPLRIGAQPTMGPEPDPTETLDPALADHTLQNVRFTDGCPARVSIHVPTDWTGNASASSFNARPSDSGLDDARLSVYCSEAYSGSASESVASMQSYQFTDSATTISAERTGQAGPGYFWTYEAELGPEEAFYIDEPTSAVGSVVGYPIAGKVYQIQFNYYFASDDADARALATASIANLAVEGSEIGAPQWSSSPGSSTPGDG
;
A
#
# COMPACT_ATOMS: atom_id res chain seq x y z
N MET A 1 -9.91 55.56 -32.32
CA MET A 1 -10.47 55.46 -33.69
C MET A 1 -9.34 55.65 -34.70
N THR A 2 -9.10 54.66 -35.59
CA THR A 2 -8.44 54.73 -36.92
C THR A 2 -7.06 55.42 -37.03
N ARG A 3 -6.02 54.95 -37.75
CA ARG A 3 -5.83 53.91 -38.78
C ARG A 3 -4.33 53.93 -39.18
N ARG A 4 -3.87 52.80 -39.75
CA ARG A 4 -2.87 52.63 -40.86
C ARG A 4 -1.38 52.81 -40.50
N LEU A 5 -0.57 51.74 -40.61
CA LEU A 5 0.14 51.24 -41.82
C LEU A 5 1.11 52.31 -42.38
N SER A 6 2.42 52.06 -42.46
CA SER A 6 3.04 51.19 -43.45
C SER A 6 4.59 51.33 -43.40
N PRO A 7 5.35 50.51 -44.14
CA PRO A 7 6.76 50.18 -43.89
C PRO A 7 7.74 51.01 -44.72
N GLN A 8 8.97 51.19 -44.25
CA GLN A 8 10.12 51.54 -45.11
C GLN A 8 11.42 51.06 -44.44
N GLN A 9 12.03 50.01 -44.99
CA GLN A 9 13.19 50.13 -45.86
C GLN A 9 14.42 50.75 -45.20
N ARG A 10 15.41 49.89 -44.89
CA ARG A 10 16.79 50.20 -45.28
C ARG A 10 17.54 48.92 -45.59
N ARG A 11 17.53 48.62 -46.89
CA ARG A 11 18.50 47.73 -47.56
C ARG A 11 19.86 48.40 -47.52
N TRP A 12 20.87 47.72 -46.99
CA TRP A 12 22.26 47.94 -47.35
C TRP A 12 22.83 46.58 -47.77
N THR A 13 23.00 46.43 -49.09
CA THR A 13 23.79 45.39 -49.74
C THR A 13 25.14 46.00 -50.09
N VAL A 14 26.25 45.42 -49.63
CA VAL A 14 27.51 45.39 -50.37
C VAL A 14 28.17 44.03 -50.14
N ALA A 15 28.61 43.44 -51.24
CA ALA A 15 29.14 42.10 -51.40
C ALA A 15 30.67 42.04 -51.34
N ALA A 16 31.19 40.80 -51.35
CA ALA A 16 32.48 40.28 -51.84
C ALA A 16 33.22 39.49 -50.73
N ALA A 17 33.23 38.14 -50.79
CA ALA A 17 34.24 37.30 -51.49
C ALA A 17 35.57 37.25 -50.72
N SER A 18 36.33 36.15 -50.56
CA SER A 18 36.25 34.72 -50.82
C SER A 18 37.51 34.15 -50.16
N ALA A 19 37.46 33.05 -49.41
CA ALA A 19 38.59 32.11 -49.32
C ALA A 19 38.17 30.84 -48.60
N ALA A 20 38.47 29.72 -49.24
CA ALA A 20 38.07 28.38 -48.88
C ALA A 20 39.02 27.72 -47.86
N VAL A 21 38.57 26.53 -47.46
CA VAL A 21 39.30 25.31 -47.12
C VAL A 21 39.37 24.92 -45.62
N MET A 22 38.85 23.70 -45.39
CA MET A 22 39.23 22.67 -44.42
C MET A 22 38.18 22.29 -43.36
N LEU A 23 37.42 21.27 -43.76
CA LEU A 23 36.81 20.20 -42.97
C LEU A 23 37.46 19.97 -41.59
N ILE A 24 36.69 20.20 -40.53
CA ILE A 24 36.66 19.31 -39.36
C ILE A 24 35.19 19.17 -38.95
N VAL A 25 34.60 18.03 -39.33
CA VAL A 25 33.38 17.51 -38.70
C VAL A 25 33.80 16.96 -37.35
N SER A 26 33.58 17.72 -36.28
CA SER A 26 33.58 17.21 -34.90
C SER A 26 32.36 17.78 -34.20
N GLY A 27 31.39 16.90 -33.96
CA GLY A 27 30.02 17.23 -33.58
C GLY A 27 29.89 17.92 -32.23
N CYS A 28 29.28 19.09 -32.24
CA CYS A 28 28.37 19.54 -31.19
C CYS A 28 26.96 19.16 -31.65
N GLY A 29 26.58 17.90 -31.41
CA GLY A 29 25.26 17.37 -31.74
C GLY A 29 24.56 16.94 -30.46
N LEU A 30 23.61 17.78 -30.04
CA LEU A 30 22.35 17.43 -29.37
C LEU A 30 22.42 16.37 -28.27
N VAL A 31 22.06 16.80 -27.05
CA VAL A 31 21.44 15.94 -26.03
C VAL A 31 20.23 15.27 -26.68
N GLY A 32 20.47 14.11 -27.28
CA GLY A 32 19.43 13.20 -27.70
C GLY A 32 18.88 12.59 -26.42
N VAL A 33 17.70 13.05 -26.01
CA VAL A 33 16.80 12.19 -25.24
C VAL A 33 16.66 10.92 -26.07
N ARG A 34 17.34 9.86 -25.65
CA ARG A 34 17.03 8.51 -26.12
C ARG A 34 15.68 8.19 -25.49
N VAL A 35 14.61 8.65 -26.13
CA VAL A 35 13.36 7.90 -26.08
C VAL A 35 13.72 6.59 -26.73
N SER A 36 13.95 5.57 -25.91
CA SER A 36 13.92 4.20 -26.42
C SER A 36 12.52 4.03 -26.99
N ASP A 37 12.41 4.16 -28.31
CA ASP A 37 11.28 3.73 -29.11
C ASP A 37 11.29 2.19 -29.18
N GLU A 38 11.45 1.54 -28.03
CA GLU A 38 10.90 0.21 -27.88
C GLU A 38 9.41 0.44 -27.86
N ALA A 39 8.73 -0.09 -28.88
CA ALA A 39 7.29 -0.23 -28.87
C ALA A 39 6.92 -0.75 -27.49
N GLY A 40 6.29 0.12 -26.68
CA GLY A 40 5.76 -0.24 -25.38
C GLY A 40 4.87 -1.43 -25.64
N GLY A 41 5.40 -2.63 -25.35
CA GLY A 41 4.65 -3.86 -25.46
C GLY A 41 3.37 -3.64 -24.66
N PRO A 42 2.22 -4.13 -25.15
CA PRO A 42 0.95 -3.89 -24.48
C PRO A 42 1.15 -4.22 -23.01
N LEU A 43 0.88 -3.23 -22.14
CA LEU A 43 0.88 -3.41 -20.70
C LEU A 43 0.00 -4.64 -20.47
N ARG A 44 0.62 -5.80 -20.19
CA ARG A 44 -0.11 -7.04 -19.97
C ARG A 44 -0.70 -6.94 -18.58
N ILE A 45 -1.78 -6.18 -18.46
CA ILE A 45 -2.71 -6.31 -17.36
C ILE A 45 -3.33 -7.69 -17.58
N GLY A 46 -2.68 -8.70 -17.01
CA GLY A 46 -3.23 -10.04 -16.92
C GLY A 46 -4.42 -9.99 -15.97
N ALA A 47 -5.57 -9.53 -16.45
CA ALA A 47 -6.83 -9.83 -15.80
C ALA A 47 -7.01 -11.34 -15.96
N GLN A 48 -6.63 -12.10 -14.92
CA GLN A 48 -7.01 -13.51 -14.89
C GLN A 48 -8.55 -13.56 -14.95
N PRO A 49 -9.13 -14.23 -15.96
CA PRO A 49 -10.58 -14.25 -16.17
C PRO A 49 -11.33 -15.01 -15.06
N THR A 50 -10.61 -15.79 -14.27
CA THR A 50 -11.09 -16.55 -13.12
C THR A 50 -10.00 -16.54 -12.06
N MET A 51 -10.36 -16.47 -10.77
CA MET A 51 -9.40 -16.77 -9.70
C MET A 51 -8.80 -18.15 -9.98
N GLY A 52 -7.48 -18.28 -10.01
CA GLY A 52 -6.82 -19.58 -10.03
C GLY A 52 -7.32 -20.48 -8.88
N PRO A 53 -6.94 -21.77 -8.85
CA PRO A 53 -7.33 -22.67 -7.75
C PRO A 53 -7.06 -22.05 -6.37
N GLU A 54 -7.89 -22.38 -5.38
CA GLU A 54 -7.67 -21.97 -3.97
C GLU A 54 -6.26 -22.37 -3.55
N PRO A 55 -5.40 -21.42 -3.14
CA PRO A 55 -4.10 -21.79 -2.62
C PRO A 55 -4.30 -22.67 -1.40
N ASP A 56 -3.52 -23.75 -1.29
CA ASP A 56 -3.53 -24.59 -0.11
C ASP A 56 -3.15 -23.73 1.10
N PRO A 57 -3.93 -23.76 2.20
CA PRO A 57 -3.57 -23.03 3.41
C PRO A 57 -2.24 -23.54 3.95
N THR A 58 -1.23 -22.66 3.99
CA THR A 58 0.03 -22.95 4.68
C THR A 58 -0.21 -22.78 6.17
N GLU A 59 -0.16 -23.89 6.93
CA GLU A 59 -0.20 -23.85 8.39
C GLU A 59 1.01 -23.03 8.90
N THR A 60 0.77 -22.06 9.79
CA THR A 60 1.86 -21.22 10.32
C THR A 60 2.78 -22.02 11.23
N LEU A 61 4.08 -21.72 11.17
CA LEU A 61 5.09 -22.23 12.11
C LEU A 61 5.42 -21.22 13.21
N ASP A 62 4.71 -20.09 13.28
CA ASP A 62 4.98 -19.05 14.26
C ASP A 62 4.53 -19.49 15.68
N PRO A 63 5.44 -19.67 16.64
CA PRO A 63 5.08 -20.05 18.00
C PRO A 63 4.15 -19.03 18.67
N ALA A 64 4.18 -17.76 18.26
CA ALA A 64 3.29 -16.72 18.79
C ALA A 64 1.82 -16.95 18.42
N LEU A 65 1.54 -17.79 17.41
CA LEU A 65 0.19 -18.11 16.93
C LEU A 65 -0.28 -19.52 17.34
N ALA A 66 0.40 -20.16 18.31
CA ALA A 66 0.05 -21.51 18.77
C ALA A 66 -1.40 -21.64 19.26
N ASP A 67 -1.93 -20.59 19.88
CA ASP A 67 -3.32 -20.51 20.36
C ASP A 67 -4.25 -19.80 19.36
N HIS A 68 -3.87 -19.73 18.08
CA HIS A 68 -4.69 -19.16 17.00
C HIS A 68 -5.12 -20.23 16.00
N THR A 69 -6.29 -20.02 15.42
CA THR A 69 -6.79 -20.84 14.32
C THR A 69 -6.67 -20.05 13.02
N LEU A 70 -6.15 -20.71 11.98
CA LEU A 70 -6.18 -20.18 10.62
C LEU A 70 -7.63 -20.11 10.12
N GLN A 71 -8.06 -18.91 9.76
CA GLN A 71 -9.38 -18.61 9.23
C GLN A 71 -9.26 -18.12 7.79
N ASN A 72 -9.93 -18.80 6.87
CA ASN A 72 -10.12 -18.32 5.50
C ASN A 72 -11.40 -17.50 5.46
N VAL A 73 -11.26 -16.18 5.36
CA VAL A 73 -12.39 -15.25 5.30
C VAL A 73 -13.14 -15.47 3.99
N ARG A 74 -14.40 -15.85 4.10
CA ARG A 74 -15.33 -16.02 2.97
C ARG A 74 -16.33 -14.87 2.96
N PHE A 75 -16.06 -13.86 2.12
CA PHE A 75 -17.02 -12.80 1.85
C PHE A 75 -18.15 -13.36 0.99
N THR A 76 -19.40 -13.20 1.42
CA THR A 76 -20.50 -13.95 0.80
C THR A 76 -21.00 -13.37 -0.52
N ASP A 77 -20.79 -12.08 -0.82
CA ASP A 77 -21.29 -11.45 -2.07
C ASP A 77 -20.60 -10.12 -2.48
N GLY A 78 -19.76 -9.50 -1.66
CA GLY A 78 -19.20 -8.16 -1.92
C GLY A 78 -17.77 -8.13 -2.46
N CYS A 79 -16.99 -9.20 -2.24
CA CYS A 79 -15.58 -9.22 -2.54
C CYS A 79 -15.12 -10.63 -2.91
N PRO A 80 -14.50 -10.85 -4.08
CA PRO A 80 -14.02 -12.16 -4.48
C PRO A 80 -12.68 -12.53 -3.81
N ALA A 81 -12.01 -11.60 -3.11
CA ALA A 81 -10.70 -11.86 -2.54
C ALA A 81 -10.74 -12.95 -1.46
N ARG A 82 -9.74 -13.84 -1.52
CA ARG A 82 -9.43 -14.85 -0.53
C ARG A 82 -8.44 -14.27 0.45
N VAL A 83 -8.84 -14.19 1.71
CA VAL A 83 -8.01 -13.64 2.78
C VAL A 83 -7.85 -14.70 3.86
N SER A 84 -6.60 -14.97 4.22
CA SER A 84 -6.25 -15.93 5.26
C SER A 84 -5.65 -15.15 6.43
N ILE A 85 -6.25 -15.33 7.61
CA ILE A 85 -5.87 -14.65 8.85
C ILE A 85 -5.74 -15.67 9.97
N HIS A 86 -4.94 -15.35 10.99
CA HIS A 86 -4.94 -16.08 12.24
C HIS A 86 -5.80 -15.34 13.26
N VAL A 87 -6.72 -16.06 13.90
CA VAL A 87 -7.63 -15.51 14.91
C VAL A 87 -7.43 -16.30 16.21
N PRO A 88 -7.32 -15.64 17.37
CA PRO A 88 -7.25 -16.35 18.66
C PRO A 88 -8.40 -17.37 18.82
N THR A 89 -8.10 -18.54 19.38
CA THR A 89 -9.04 -19.66 19.40
C THR A 89 -10.24 -19.44 20.33
N ASP A 90 -10.10 -18.55 21.31
CA ASP A 90 -11.12 -18.13 22.27
C ASP A 90 -11.99 -16.96 21.76
N TRP A 91 -11.66 -16.40 20.59
CA TRP A 91 -12.42 -15.32 19.97
C TRP A 91 -13.57 -15.86 19.13
N THR A 92 -14.68 -15.13 19.16
CA THR A 92 -15.83 -15.39 18.29
C THR A 92 -15.75 -14.49 17.06
N GLY A 93 -15.76 -15.10 15.87
CA GLY A 93 -15.72 -14.40 14.58
C GLY A 93 -17.02 -14.52 13.79
N ASN A 94 -17.41 -13.44 13.11
CA ASN A 94 -18.56 -13.43 12.20
C ASN A 94 -18.20 -12.76 10.86
N ALA A 95 -18.56 -13.42 9.76
CA ALA A 95 -18.44 -12.87 8.40
C ALA A 95 -19.77 -12.28 7.92
N SER A 96 -19.67 -11.28 7.05
CA SER A 96 -20.74 -10.65 6.29
C SER A 96 -20.38 -10.65 4.78
N ALA A 97 -21.18 -9.96 3.96
CA ALA A 97 -20.91 -9.85 2.53
C ALA A 97 -19.58 -9.14 2.21
N SER A 98 -19.10 -8.24 3.08
CA SER A 98 -17.92 -7.40 2.85
C SER A 98 -16.99 -7.28 4.04
N SER A 99 -17.30 -7.94 5.16
CA SER A 99 -16.46 -7.85 6.37
C SER A 99 -16.40 -9.15 7.14
N PHE A 100 -15.34 -9.32 7.90
CA PHE A 100 -15.21 -10.29 8.98
C PHE A 100 -14.82 -9.52 10.23
N ASN A 101 -15.43 -9.84 11.37
CA ASN A 101 -15.06 -9.26 12.65
C ASN A 101 -14.88 -10.38 13.66
N ALA A 102 -13.86 -10.30 14.49
CA ALA A 102 -13.62 -11.21 15.60
C ALA A 102 -13.25 -10.42 16.86
N ARG A 103 -13.68 -10.94 18.00
CA ARG A 103 -13.45 -10.35 19.33
C ARG A 103 -13.52 -11.43 20.41
N PRO A 104 -12.97 -11.20 21.62
CA PRO A 104 -13.13 -12.12 22.73
C PRO A 104 -14.62 -12.38 23.03
N SER A 105 -14.95 -13.61 23.42
CA SER A 105 -16.35 -14.06 23.52
C SER A 105 -17.19 -13.30 24.57
N ASP A 106 -16.56 -12.79 25.62
CA ASP A 106 -17.19 -12.02 26.70
C ASP A 106 -16.92 -10.51 26.61
N SER A 107 -16.42 -10.03 25.47
CA SER A 107 -15.96 -8.66 25.30
C SER A 107 -17.11 -7.66 25.01
N GLY A 108 -16.94 -6.42 25.47
CA GLY A 108 -17.68 -5.24 25.06
C GLY A 108 -17.22 -4.69 23.70
N LEU A 109 -17.67 -3.47 23.39
CA LEU A 109 -17.26 -2.75 22.17
C LEU A 109 -15.90 -2.07 22.30
N ASP A 110 -15.41 -1.95 23.53
CA ASP A 110 -14.19 -1.22 23.91
C ASP A 110 -12.99 -2.16 24.13
N ASP A 111 -13.16 -3.46 23.87
CA ASP A 111 -12.09 -4.45 23.99
C ASP A 111 -11.34 -4.65 22.67
N ALA A 112 -10.25 -5.43 22.75
CA ALA A 112 -9.49 -5.86 21.59
C ALA A 112 -10.40 -6.50 20.52
N ARG A 113 -10.15 -6.14 19.26
CA ARG A 113 -10.96 -6.61 18.13
C ARG A 113 -10.14 -6.65 16.84
N LEU A 114 -10.50 -7.60 16.00
CA LEU A 114 -9.93 -7.81 14.68
C LEU A 114 -11.03 -7.63 13.65
N SER A 115 -10.74 -6.86 12.62
CA SER A 115 -11.65 -6.67 11.50
C SER A 115 -10.92 -6.88 10.18
N VAL A 116 -11.59 -7.54 9.25
CA VAL A 116 -11.21 -7.56 7.85
C VAL A 116 -12.36 -6.96 7.07
N TYR A 117 -12.08 -5.95 6.26
CA TYR A 117 -13.05 -5.34 5.36
C TYR A 117 -12.57 -5.46 3.93
N CYS A 118 -13.48 -5.72 3.00
CA CYS A 118 -13.17 -5.70 1.58
C CYS A 118 -14.22 -4.94 0.78
N SER A 119 -13.75 -4.07 -0.10
CA SER A 119 -14.57 -3.33 -1.06
C SER A 119 -13.87 -3.23 -2.41
N GLU A 120 -14.63 -2.98 -3.47
CA GLU A 120 -14.06 -2.52 -4.73
C GLU A 120 -13.41 -1.14 -4.51
N ALA A 121 -12.19 -0.95 -5.00
CA ALA A 121 -11.49 0.32 -4.96
C ALA A 121 -11.95 1.21 -6.12
N TYR A 122 -11.99 2.52 -5.90
CA TYR A 122 -12.29 3.50 -6.95
C TYR A 122 -11.08 3.83 -7.84
N SER A 123 -9.89 3.34 -7.49
CA SER A 123 -8.63 3.64 -8.17
C SER A 123 -8.37 2.76 -9.40
N GLY A 124 -7.51 3.23 -10.31
CA GLY A 124 -7.13 2.49 -11.51
C GLY A 124 -6.08 1.40 -11.27
N SER A 125 -5.37 1.46 -10.14
CA SER A 125 -4.32 0.51 -9.78
C SER A 125 -4.30 0.18 -8.29
N ALA A 126 -3.63 -0.93 -7.95
CA ALA A 126 -3.42 -1.38 -6.57
C ALA A 126 -2.66 -0.35 -5.73
N SER A 127 -1.56 0.21 -6.27
CA SER A 127 -0.75 1.21 -5.56
C SER A 127 -1.48 2.52 -5.35
N GLU A 128 -2.31 2.96 -6.31
CA GLU A 128 -3.16 4.15 -6.13
C GLU A 128 -4.23 3.93 -5.06
N SER A 129 -4.81 2.73 -4.97
CA SER A 129 -5.77 2.39 -3.91
C SER A 129 -5.13 2.55 -2.53
N VAL A 130 -3.93 2.00 -2.37
CA VAL A 130 -3.18 2.06 -1.11
C VAL A 130 -2.75 3.49 -0.79
N ALA A 131 -2.23 4.23 -1.76
CA ALA A 131 -1.81 5.63 -1.56
C ALA A 131 -3.00 6.54 -1.18
N SER A 132 -4.17 6.31 -1.78
CA SER A 132 -5.41 6.99 -1.38
C SER A 132 -5.74 6.68 0.07
N MET A 133 -5.67 5.42 0.49
CA MET A 133 -5.95 5.07 1.89
C MET A 133 -4.93 5.64 2.86
N GLN A 134 -3.63 5.60 2.56
CA GLN A 134 -2.61 6.25 3.38
C GLN A 134 -2.92 7.73 3.65
N SER A 135 -3.53 8.42 2.69
CA SER A 135 -3.87 9.84 2.81
C SER A 135 -5.12 10.12 3.65
N TYR A 136 -6.00 9.12 3.85
CA TYR A 136 -7.34 9.30 4.42
C TYR A 136 -7.73 8.26 5.48
N GLN A 137 -6.83 7.33 5.84
CA GLN A 137 -7.09 6.25 6.80
C GLN A 137 -7.40 6.79 8.20
N PHE A 138 -6.70 7.84 8.57
CA PHE A 138 -6.80 8.49 9.88
C PHE A 138 -7.27 9.92 9.67
N THR A 139 -8.23 10.34 10.48
CA THR A 139 -8.88 11.65 10.36
C THR A 139 -8.53 12.57 11.51
N ASP A 140 -8.15 12.00 12.65
CA ASP A 140 -7.67 12.73 13.81
C ASP A 140 -6.18 13.06 13.62
N SER A 141 -5.85 14.34 13.74
CA SER A 141 -4.46 14.82 13.69
C SER A 141 -3.60 14.36 14.87
N ALA A 142 -4.21 13.88 15.96
CA ALA A 142 -3.53 13.28 17.10
C ALA A 142 -3.09 11.83 16.84
N THR A 143 -3.61 11.17 15.80
CA THR A 143 -3.17 9.83 15.41
C THR A 143 -1.72 9.86 14.94
N THR A 144 -0.89 8.97 15.48
CA THR A 144 0.52 8.84 15.10
C THR A 144 0.83 7.45 14.58
N ILE A 145 1.59 7.37 13.49
CA ILE A 145 2.06 6.11 12.91
C ILE A 145 3.50 5.88 13.38
N SER A 146 3.73 4.83 14.15
CA SER A 146 5.03 4.53 14.78
C SER A 146 5.90 3.60 13.90
N ALA A 147 5.26 2.77 13.08
CA ALA A 147 5.89 1.87 12.14
C ALA A 147 5.05 1.75 10.89
N GLU A 148 5.69 1.63 9.73
CA GLU A 148 4.97 1.34 8.51
C GLU A 148 5.86 0.65 7.48
N ARG A 149 5.22 -0.01 6.53
CA ARG A 149 5.88 -0.63 5.38
C ARG A 149 4.95 -0.60 4.20
N THR A 150 5.50 -0.36 3.02
CA THR A 150 4.80 -0.65 1.76
C THR A 150 5.55 -1.72 0.98
N GLY A 151 4.84 -2.40 0.08
CA GLY A 151 5.46 -3.42 -0.75
C GLY A 151 4.53 -4.05 -1.76
N GLN A 152 5.12 -4.89 -2.62
CA GLN A 152 4.38 -5.70 -3.58
C GLN A 152 4.00 -7.04 -2.93
N ALA A 153 2.78 -7.52 -3.18
CA ALA A 153 2.31 -8.85 -2.79
C ALA A 153 1.62 -9.50 -3.99
N GLY A 154 2.36 -10.34 -4.72
CA GLY A 154 1.91 -10.84 -6.03
C GLY A 154 1.62 -9.68 -7.01
N PRO A 155 0.46 -9.64 -7.68
CA PRO A 155 0.02 -8.51 -8.49
C PRO A 155 -0.57 -7.35 -7.66
N GLY A 156 -0.75 -7.53 -6.35
CA GLY A 156 -1.23 -6.51 -5.43
C GLY A 156 -0.12 -5.61 -4.88
N TYR A 157 -0.54 -4.58 -4.17
CA TYR A 157 0.31 -3.66 -3.43
C TYR A 157 -0.26 -3.48 -2.04
N PHE A 158 0.60 -3.38 -1.02
CA PHE A 158 0.16 -3.25 0.35
C PHE A 158 0.85 -2.08 1.07
N TRP A 159 0.17 -1.63 2.11
CA TRP A 159 0.69 -0.84 3.20
C TRP A 159 0.35 -1.55 4.51
N THR A 160 1.30 -1.65 5.42
CA THR A 160 1.09 -2.09 6.79
C THR A 160 1.57 -1.01 7.73
N TYR A 161 0.92 -0.87 8.87
CA TYR A 161 1.22 0.15 9.85
C TYR A 161 0.97 -0.33 11.28
N GLU A 162 1.65 0.33 12.21
CA GLU A 162 1.30 0.39 13.63
C GLU A 162 1.03 1.87 13.97
N ALA A 163 -0.11 2.14 14.61
CA ALA A 163 -0.53 3.49 14.94
C ALA A 163 -1.10 3.58 16.36
N GLU A 164 -0.83 4.70 17.03
CA GLU A 164 -1.55 5.14 18.23
C GLU A 164 -2.68 6.06 17.77
N LEU A 165 -3.93 5.70 18.06
CA LEU A 165 -5.10 6.41 17.58
C LEU A 165 -5.39 7.66 18.41
N GLY A 166 -5.76 8.73 17.72
CA GLY A 166 -6.37 9.90 18.35
C GLY A 166 -7.78 9.60 18.86
N PRO A 167 -8.24 10.32 19.89
CA PRO A 167 -9.55 10.08 20.52
C PRO A 167 -10.75 10.35 19.61
N GLU A 168 -10.56 11.07 18.49
CA GLU A 168 -11.63 11.31 17.51
C GLU A 168 -11.71 10.22 16.43
N GLU A 169 -10.79 9.24 16.41
CA GLU A 169 -10.85 8.13 15.47
C GLU A 169 -12.04 7.21 15.77
N ALA A 170 -12.72 6.75 14.71
CA ALA A 170 -13.95 5.95 14.83
C ALA A 170 -13.80 4.64 15.63
N PHE A 171 -12.57 4.12 15.74
CA PHE A 171 -12.27 2.88 16.44
C PHE A 171 -11.44 3.05 17.71
N TYR A 172 -11.22 4.30 18.14
CA TYR A 172 -10.74 4.59 19.49
C TYR A 172 -11.69 3.92 20.50
N ILE A 173 -11.14 3.03 21.32
CA ILE A 173 -11.82 2.53 22.53
C ILE A 173 -11.64 3.62 23.59
N ASP A 174 -12.54 3.81 24.56
CA ASP A 174 -12.54 4.96 25.51
C ASP A 174 -11.29 5.10 26.44
N GLU A 175 -10.15 4.56 26.03
CA GLU A 175 -8.81 4.57 26.60
C GLU A 175 -7.74 4.60 25.48
N PRO A 176 -6.46 4.92 25.76
CA PRO A 176 -5.42 4.97 24.74
C PRO A 176 -5.41 3.71 23.86
N THR A 177 -5.66 3.90 22.57
CA THR A 177 -5.89 2.80 21.63
C THR A 177 -4.75 2.71 20.64
N SER A 178 -4.27 1.49 20.41
CA SER A 178 -3.34 1.17 19.33
C SER A 178 -4.03 0.35 18.25
N ALA A 179 -3.56 0.52 17.01
CA ALA A 179 -3.98 -0.25 15.86
C ALA A 179 -2.76 -0.82 15.13
N VAL A 180 -2.78 -2.12 14.84
CA VAL A 180 -1.90 -2.73 13.84
C VAL A 180 -2.77 -3.12 12.66
N GLY A 181 -2.43 -2.61 11.47
CA GLY A 181 -3.30 -2.74 10.32
C GLY A 181 -2.58 -2.88 8.99
N SER A 182 -3.33 -3.34 8.00
CA SER A 182 -2.91 -3.42 6.60
C SER A 182 -4.00 -2.87 5.69
N VAL A 183 -3.57 -2.19 4.63
CA VAL A 183 -4.37 -1.93 3.44
C VAL A 183 -3.70 -2.63 2.26
N VAL A 184 -4.45 -3.49 1.57
CA VAL A 184 -4.00 -4.20 0.37
C VAL A 184 -4.89 -3.83 -0.80
N GLY A 185 -4.32 -3.23 -1.84
CA GLY A 185 -4.94 -3.13 -3.15
C GLY A 185 -4.61 -4.37 -3.96
N TYR A 186 -5.60 -5.14 -4.39
CA TYR A 186 -5.37 -6.38 -5.13
C TYR A 186 -6.24 -6.45 -6.41
N PRO A 187 -5.64 -6.63 -7.60
CA PRO A 187 -6.39 -6.75 -8.83
C PRO A 187 -7.01 -8.14 -9.00
N ILE A 188 -8.32 -8.22 -9.18
CA ILE A 188 -9.08 -9.45 -9.41
C ILE A 188 -10.06 -9.23 -10.56
N ALA A 189 -10.01 -10.08 -11.59
CA ALA A 189 -10.94 -10.06 -12.73
C ALA A 189 -11.10 -8.66 -13.39
N GLY A 190 -10.01 -7.89 -13.49
CA GLY A 190 -10.00 -6.56 -14.12
C GLY A 190 -10.47 -5.40 -13.24
N LYS A 191 -10.78 -5.66 -11.96
CA LYS A 191 -11.09 -4.66 -10.94
C LYS A 191 -10.00 -4.65 -9.86
N VAL A 192 -9.87 -3.54 -9.14
CA VAL A 192 -9.03 -3.48 -7.93
C VAL A 192 -9.94 -3.58 -6.72
N TYR A 193 -9.60 -4.48 -5.80
CA TYR A 193 -10.25 -4.58 -4.50
C TYR A 193 -9.32 -4.02 -3.43
N GLN A 194 -9.88 -3.29 -2.49
CA GLN A 194 -9.21 -2.82 -1.29
C GLN A 194 -9.60 -3.72 -0.13
N ILE A 195 -8.62 -4.43 0.42
CA ILE A 195 -8.74 -5.27 1.60
C ILE A 195 -8.08 -4.53 2.76
N GLN A 196 -8.81 -4.33 3.85
CA GLN A 196 -8.31 -3.72 5.08
C GLN A 196 -8.33 -4.76 6.19
N PHE A 197 -7.20 -4.97 6.84
CA PHE A 197 -7.09 -5.75 8.06
C PHE A 197 -6.75 -4.77 9.18
N ASN A 198 -7.50 -4.76 10.28
CA ASN A 198 -7.19 -3.91 11.44
C ASN A 198 -7.38 -4.69 12.72
N TYR A 199 -6.38 -4.62 13.59
CA TYR A 199 -6.41 -5.15 14.95
C TYR A 199 -6.29 -3.97 15.91
N TYR A 200 -7.33 -3.73 16.70
CA TYR A 200 -7.39 -2.66 17.70
C TYR A 200 -7.23 -3.25 19.10
N PHE A 201 -6.50 -2.56 19.97
CA PHE A 201 -6.22 -2.99 21.35
C PHE A 201 -5.80 -1.79 22.21
N ALA A 202 -5.82 -1.95 23.54
CA ALA A 202 -5.32 -0.96 24.48
C ALA A 202 -3.81 -0.76 24.31
N SER A 203 -3.33 0.48 24.27
CA SER A 203 -1.92 0.78 23.95
C SER A 203 -0.90 0.24 24.95
N ASP A 204 -1.30 -0.03 26.19
CA ASP A 204 -0.44 -0.62 27.23
C ASP A 204 -0.50 -2.16 27.28
N ASP A 205 -1.34 -2.80 26.45
CA ASP A 205 -1.42 -4.26 26.31
C ASP A 205 -0.32 -4.78 25.36
N ALA A 206 0.84 -5.10 25.95
CA ALA A 206 1.99 -5.63 25.23
C ALA A 206 1.72 -7.00 24.60
N ASP A 207 0.86 -7.82 25.22
CA ASP A 207 0.53 -9.16 24.70
C ASP A 207 -0.37 -9.02 23.48
N ALA A 208 -1.41 -8.18 23.53
CA ALA A 208 -2.23 -7.88 22.37
C ALA A 208 -1.42 -7.26 21.22
N ARG A 209 -0.45 -6.39 21.51
CA ARG A 209 0.47 -5.85 20.51
C ARG A 209 1.29 -6.94 19.82
N ALA A 210 1.86 -7.87 20.58
CA ALA A 210 2.64 -8.98 20.04
C ALA A 210 1.78 -9.87 19.15
N LEU A 211 0.55 -10.18 19.59
CA LEU A 211 -0.42 -10.97 18.82
C LEU A 211 -0.86 -10.26 17.54
N ALA A 212 -1.14 -8.96 17.60
CA ALA A 212 -1.51 -8.17 16.44
C ALA A 212 -0.38 -8.12 15.40
N THR A 213 0.88 -8.01 15.86
CA THR A 213 2.08 -8.04 15.02
C THR A 213 2.30 -9.42 14.38
N ALA A 214 2.13 -10.50 15.13
CA ALA A 214 2.23 -11.86 14.59
C ALA A 214 1.10 -12.15 13.59
N SER A 215 -0.12 -11.69 13.88
CA SER A 215 -1.28 -11.85 13.00
C SER A 215 -1.08 -11.18 11.65
N ILE A 216 -0.57 -9.94 11.62
CA ILE A 216 -0.29 -9.25 10.36
C ILE A 216 0.91 -9.83 9.62
N ALA A 217 1.92 -10.36 10.32
CA ALA A 217 3.07 -11.03 9.70
C ALA A 217 2.67 -12.33 8.97
N ASN A 218 1.56 -12.94 9.36
CA ASN A 218 1.01 -14.17 8.79
C ASN A 218 -0.29 -13.91 7.99
N LEU A 219 -0.62 -12.65 7.71
CA LEU A 219 -1.74 -12.29 6.84
C LEU A 219 -1.38 -12.67 5.40
N ALA A 220 -2.31 -13.33 4.70
CA ALA A 220 -2.18 -13.57 3.27
C ALA A 220 -3.43 -13.11 2.51
N VAL A 221 -3.20 -12.49 1.36
CA VAL A 221 -4.24 -12.12 0.40
C VAL A 221 -3.95 -12.84 -0.91
N GLU A 222 -4.90 -13.64 -1.38
CA GLU A 222 -4.74 -14.44 -2.61
C GLU A 222 -3.49 -15.33 -2.59
N GLY A 223 -3.12 -15.83 -1.40
CA GLY A 223 -1.92 -16.64 -1.17
C GLY A 223 -0.60 -15.84 -1.16
N SER A 224 -0.65 -14.51 -1.32
CA SER A 224 0.52 -13.65 -1.17
C SER A 224 0.62 -13.14 0.26
N GLU A 225 1.76 -13.40 0.91
CA GLU A 225 2.04 -12.92 2.27
C GLU A 225 2.14 -11.39 2.31
N ILE A 226 1.55 -10.82 3.35
CA ILE A 226 1.60 -9.39 3.65
C ILE A 226 2.67 -9.16 4.72
N GLY A 227 3.66 -8.32 4.40
CA GLY A 227 4.75 -8.06 5.32
C GLY A 227 4.33 -7.20 6.50
N ALA A 228 4.74 -7.58 7.71
CA ALA A 228 4.52 -6.77 8.92
C ALA A 228 5.09 -5.34 8.80
N PRO A 229 4.54 -4.37 9.58
CA PRO A 229 5.08 -3.03 9.68
C PRO A 229 6.56 -3.05 10.07
N GLN A 230 7.34 -2.07 9.63
CA GLN A 230 8.75 -1.96 9.96
C GLN A 230 9.01 -0.66 10.69
N TRP A 231 9.68 -0.75 11.85
CA TRP A 231 10.23 0.43 12.48
C TRP A 231 11.38 0.96 11.62
N SER A 232 11.36 2.25 11.34
CA SER A 232 12.56 2.91 10.85
C SER A 232 13.64 2.74 11.91
N SER A 233 14.64 1.90 11.65
CA SER A 233 15.76 1.73 12.56
C SER A 233 16.38 3.10 12.82
N SER A 234 16.43 3.53 14.09
CA SER A 234 17.25 4.67 14.48
C SER A 234 18.69 4.44 13.98
N PRO A 235 19.38 5.46 13.44
CA PRO A 235 20.75 5.31 12.99
C PRO A 235 21.63 4.82 14.14
N GLY A 236 22.44 3.81 13.83
CA GLY A 236 23.18 2.95 14.75
C GLY A 236 23.78 3.62 15.99
N SER A 237 23.69 2.89 17.11
CA SER A 237 24.67 2.93 18.17
C SER A 237 26.05 2.62 17.60
N SER A 238 26.82 3.66 17.28
CA SER A 238 28.27 3.50 17.14
C SER A 238 28.83 3.14 18.51
N THR A 239 29.18 1.88 18.69
CA THR A 239 30.09 1.45 19.75
C THR A 239 31.38 2.28 19.61
N PRO A 240 31.81 3.04 20.62
CA PRO A 240 33.13 3.65 20.61
C PRO A 240 34.16 2.52 20.65
N GLY A 241 34.89 2.35 19.56
CA GLY A 241 36.03 1.44 19.49
C GLY A 241 37.15 1.96 20.37
N ASP A 242 37.73 1.04 21.13
CA ASP A 242 38.95 1.21 21.92
C ASP A 242 40.09 1.84 21.10
N GLY A 243 40.74 2.84 21.70
CA GLY A 243 42.00 3.44 21.26
C GLY A 243 42.76 4.00 22.45
#